data_AF-A0A7W1A1Q5-F1
#
_entry.id   AF-A0A7W1A1Q5-F1
#
_cell.length_a   1.000
_cell.length_b   1.000
_cell.length_c   1.000
_cell.angle_alpha   90.00
_cell.angle_beta   90.00
_cell.angle_gamma   90.00
#
_symmetry.space_group_name_H-M   'P 1'
#
loop_
_entity.id
_entity.type
_entity.pdbx_description
1 polymer ?
#
loop_
_entity_poly.entity_id
_entity_poly.type
_entity_poly.pdbx_seq_one_letter_code
_entity_poly.pdbx_strand_id
1 'polypeptide(L)'
;MMRSVLIAFLASCGGGSDPPMMMMMAIDAAPDAGCGMLPCNPILTASCTNNQRCMWRVDDQLPEKGTNACTAPGAIAQGLPCTRDAGGGDNCVRGTTCYQDKCRAICDVGGGAPVCDVGLMCRATTYFIPCGATTPLAGLCL
;
A
#
# COMPACT_ATOMS: atom_id res chain seq x y z
N MET A 1 -34.78 -9.95 67.84
CA MET A 1 -34.57 -8.49 67.71
C MET A 1 -33.16 -8.25 67.21
N MET A 2 -32.97 -7.86 65.95
CA MET A 2 -31.71 -7.32 65.40
C MET A 2 -32.04 -6.74 64.01
N ARG A 3 -32.40 -5.46 63.94
CA ARG A 3 -31.56 -4.29 63.60
C ARG A 3 -31.03 -4.33 62.16
N SER A 4 -31.78 -3.62 61.29
CA SER A 4 -31.38 -3.17 59.96
C SER A 4 -30.14 -2.27 60.01
N VAL A 5 -29.28 -2.40 59.02
CA VAL A 5 -28.28 -1.38 58.65
C VAL A 5 -28.37 -1.17 57.13
N LEU A 6 -28.84 0.03 56.75
CA LEU A 6 -28.77 0.57 55.39
C LEU A 6 -27.30 0.85 55.04
N ILE A 7 -26.87 0.45 53.85
CA ILE A 7 -25.63 0.94 53.24
C ILE A 7 -26.03 1.72 51.99
N ALA A 8 -25.80 3.02 52.04
CA ALA A 8 -26.05 3.98 50.97
C ALA A 8 -24.98 3.84 49.88
N PHE A 9 -25.41 3.66 48.63
CA PHE A 9 -24.54 3.77 47.46
C PHE A 9 -24.34 5.26 47.14
N LEU A 10 -23.10 5.72 47.26
CA LEU A 10 -22.64 7.02 46.78
C LEU A 10 -22.64 6.98 45.24
N ALA A 11 -23.52 7.78 44.62
CA ALA A 11 -23.45 8.09 43.21
C ALA A 11 -22.24 9.02 42.97
N SER A 12 -21.17 8.48 42.36
CA SER A 12 -20.08 9.31 41.86
C SER A 12 -20.49 9.95 40.53
N CYS A 13 -20.78 11.24 40.58
CA CYS A 13 -20.73 12.11 39.42
C CYS A 13 -19.25 12.34 39.10
N GLY A 14 -18.77 11.78 37.99
CA GLY A 14 -17.40 11.94 37.51
C GLY A 14 -17.42 12.21 36.02
N GLY A 15 -17.34 13.49 35.65
CA GLY A 15 -17.39 13.97 34.28
C GLY A 15 -16.29 13.35 33.41
N GLY A 16 -16.72 12.64 32.37
CA GLY A 16 -15.87 12.26 31.25
C GLY A 16 -15.56 13.52 30.46
N SER A 17 -14.36 14.05 30.65
CA SER A 17 -13.79 15.04 29.75
C SER A 17 -13.36 14.28 28.50
N ASP A 18 -14.06 14.50 27.39
CA ASP A 18 -13.59 14.07 26.08
C ASP A 18 -12.14 14.56 25.90
N PRO A 19 -11.19 13.71 25.49
CA PRO A 19 -9.90 14.22 25.08
C PRO A 19 -10.15 15.15 23.88
N PRO A 20 -9.61 16.39 23.87
CA PRO A 20 -9.62 17.18 22.65
C PRO A 20 -8.99 16.32 21.57
N MET A 21 -9.71 16.17 20.46
CA MET A 21 -9.27 15.52 19.24
C MET A 21 -7.80 15.85 19.03
N MET A 22 -6.94 14.84 19.24
CA MET A 22 -5.52 15.00 19.07
C MET A 22 -5.32 15.54 17.68
N MET A 23 -4.73 16.73 17.66
CA MET A 23 -4.11 17.40 16.53
C MET A 23 -4.00 16.47 15.33
N MET A 24 -4.89 16.69 14.37
CA MET A 24 -4.50 16.59 12.98
C MET A 24 -3.40 17.65 12.82
N MET A 25 -2.18 17.29 13.24
CA MET A 25 -1.00 17.84 12.62
C MET A 25 -1.21 17.49 11.17
N ALA A 26 -1.71 18.46 10.39
CA ALA A 26 -1.27 18.58 9.03
C ALA A 26 0.25 18.63 9.16
N ILE A 27 0.88 17.45 9.08
CA ILE A 27 2.26 17.37 8.71
C ILE A 27 2.23 17.94 7.30
N ASP A 28 2.44 19.24 7.23
CA ASP A 28 2.89 19.94 6.04
C ASP A 28 4.33 19.44 5.80
N ALA A 29 4.44 18.13 5.57
CA ALA A 29 5.58 17.56 4.91
C ALA A 29 5.41 18.14 3.51
N ALA A 30 6.14 19.23 3.26
CA ALA A 30 6.46 19.63 1.92
C ALA A 30 6.70 18.34 1.13
N PRO A 31 6.03 18.14 -0.02
CA PRO A 31 6.25 16.93 -0.81
C PRO A 31 7.76 16.79 -0.94
N ASP A 32 8.31 15.71 -0.37
CA ASP A 32 9.75 15.45 -0.37
C ASP A 32 10.22 15.79 -1.77
N ALA A 33 11.13 16.78 -1.90
CA ALA A 33 11.42 17.45 -3.17
C ALA A 33 11.99 16.51 -4.26
N GLY A 34 12.08 15.21 -4.00
CA GLY A 34 12.41 14.13 -4.93
C GLY A 34 11.23 13.24 -5.35
N CYS A 35 10.04 13.38 -4.78
CA CYS A 35 8.87 12.60 -5.19
C CYS A 35 8.22 13.26 -6.43
N GLY A 36 8.80 13.02 -7.61
CA GLY A 36 8.17 13.37 -8.87
C GLY A 36 6.75 12.80 -8.93
N MET A 37 5.82 13.51 -9.59
CA MET A 37 4.47 12.98 -9.84
C MET A 37 4.58 11.56 -10.38
N LEU A 38 3.82 10.62 -9.79
CA LEU A 38 3.81 9.24 -10.25
C LEU A 38 3.40 9.25 -11.73
N PRO A 39 4.30 8.88 -12.67
CA PRO A 39 4.06 9.03 -14.10
C PRO A 39 2.97 8.07 -14.58
N CYS A 40 2.66 7.05 -13.78
CA CYS A 40 1.61 6.10 -14.06
C CYS A 40 1.10 5.42 -12.79
N ASN A 41 -0.03 4.73 -12.90
CA ASN A 41 -0.61 3.91 -11.83
C ASN A 41 -0.57 2.41 -12.24
N PRO A 42 0.04 1.51 -11.44
CA PRO A 42 0.14 0.09 -11.76
C PRO A 42 -1.20 -0.67 -11.65
N ILE A 43 -2.16 -0.15 -10.88
CA ILE A 43 -3.54 -0.67 -10.78
C ILE A 43 -4.35 -0.18 -11.98
N LEU A 44 -4.35 1.13 -12.20
CA LEU A 44 -5.07 1.77 -13.29
C LEU A 44 -4.16 1.80 -14.51
N THR A 45 -4.30 0.79 -15.37
CA THR A 45 -3.56 0.57 -16.63
C THR A 45 -3.53 1.75 -17.62
N ALA A 46 -4.09 2.90 -17.29
CA ALA A 46 -4.53 3.99 -18.17
C ALA A 46 -3.56 5.18 -18.33
N SER A 47 -2.27 5.04 -18.00
CA SER A 47 -1.31 6.17 -18.06
C SER A 47 -0.09 5.93 -18.93
N CYS A 48 0.19 4.68 -19.32
CA CYS A 48 1.29 4.36 -20.23
C CYS A 48 0.80 4.16 -21.66
N THR A 49 1.68 4.35 -22.65
CA THR A 49 1.35 4.09 -24.06
C THR A 49 0.91 2.64 -24.28
N ASN A 50 0.18 2.35 -25.35
CA ASN A 50 -0.44 1.03 -25.60
C ASN A 50 0.54 -0.16 -25.57
N ASN A 51 1.83 0.07 -25.76
CA ASN A 51 2.88 -0.95 -25.75
C ASN A 51 3.75 -0.90 -24.49
N GLN A 52 3.27 -0.25 -23.43
CA GLN A 52 3.95 -0.12 -22.16
C GLN A 52 3.05 -0.55 -21.02
N ARG A 53 3.68 -0.90 -19.90
CA ARG A 53 3.02 -1.13 -18.63
C ARG A 53 3.54 -0.14 -17.61
N CYS A 54 2.67 0.24 -16.67
CA CYS A 54 3.13 0.90 -15.47
C CYS A 54 3.72 -0.15 -14.55
N MET A 55 4.99 0.05 -14.20
CA MET A 55 5.75 -0.84 -13.34
C MET A 55 6.23 -0.07 -12.13
N TRP A 56 6.24 -0.76 -10.99
CA TRP A 56 6.85 -0.25 -9.78
C TRP A 56 8.35 -0.54 -9.80
N ARG A 57 9.17 0.50 -9.93
CA ARG A 57 10.63 0.40 -9.82
C ARG A 57 11.03 0.49 -8.36
N VAL A 58 11.76 -0.50 -7.89
CA VAL A 58 12.41 -0.41 -6.57
C VAL A 58 13.63 0.48 -6.72
N ASP A 59 13.70 1.54 -5.92
CA ASP A 59 14.87 2.39 -5.85
C ASP A 59 15.99 1.61 -5.15
N ASP A 60 17.19 1.61 -5.72
CA ASP A 60 18.36 0.95 -5.18
C ASP A 60 18.84 1.58 -3.86
N GLN A 61 18.38 2.79 -3.54
CA GLN A 61 18.73 3.51 -2.31
C GLN A 61 17.84 3.14 -1.11
N LEU A 62 16.65 2.56 -1.32
CA LEU A 62 15.77 2.13 -0.23
C LEU A 62 15.10 0.80 -0.56
N PRO A 63 15.20 -0.22 0.31
CA PRO A 63 14.73 -1.58 0.01
C PRO A 63 13.21 -1.68 -0.26
N GLU A 64 12.44 -0.65 0.07
CA GLU A 64 10.98 -0.70 0.09
C GLU A 64 10.28 0.52 -0.54
N LYS A 65 11.00 1.59 -0.90
CA LYS A 65 10.39 2.75 -1.56
C LYS A 65 10.68 2.68 -3.04
N GLY A 66 9.64 2.79 -3.85
CA GLY A 66 9.80 2.77 -5.29
C GLY A 66 9.08 3.89 -5.99
N THR A 67 9.37 3.99 -7.29
CA THR A 67 8.76 4.95 -8.20
C THR A 67 8.02 4.21 -9.29
N ASN A 68 6.88 4.74 -9.71
CA ASN A 68 6.21 4.21 -10.89
C ASN A 68 6.93 4.66 -12.15
N ALA A 69 7.03 3.80 -13.16
CA ALA A 69 7.55 4.16 -14.47
C ALA A 69 6.87 3.34 -15.57
N CYS A 70 6.67 3.97 -16.73
CA CYS A 70 6.22 3.27 -17.93
C CYS A 70 7.39 2.53 -18.58
N THR A 71 7.28 1.22 -18.69
CA THR A 71 8.28 0.36 -19.33
C THR A 71 7.63 -0.57 -20.34
N ALA A 72 8.43 -1.19 -21.20
CA ALA A 72 7.93 -2.28 -22.04
C ALA A 72 7.38 -3.42 -21.16
N PRO A 73 6.26 -4.06 -21.53
CA PRO A 73 5.81 -5.25 -20.85
C PRO A 73 6.87 -6.34 -20.98
N GLY A 74 7.13 -7.03 -19.87
CA GLY A 74 7.91 -8.26 -19.92
C GLY A 74 7.06 -9.44 -20.41
N ALA A 75 7.70 -10.61 -20.50
CA ALA A 75 7.09 -11.82 -21.04
C ALA A 75 6.78 -12.88 -19.95
N ILE A 76 7.27 -12.68 -18.72
CA ILE A 76 7.13 -13.68 -17.66
C ILE A 76 5.74 -13.61 -17.04
N ALA A 77 4.97 -14.68 -17.20
CA ALA A 77 3.63 -14.80 -16.64
C ALA A 77 3.64 -14.84 -15.10
N GLN A 78 2.47 -14.57 -14.51
CA GLN A 78 2.26 -14.68 -13.07
C GLN A 78 2.67 -16.06 -12.53
N GLY A 79 3.25 -16.07 -11.32
CA GLY A 79 3.68 -17.29 -10.62
C GLY A 79 5.02 -17.84 -11.08
N LEU A 80 5.53 -17.40 -12.23
CA LEU A 80 6.82 -17.85 -12.76
C LEU A 80 8.00 -17.04 -12.19
N PRO A 81 9.22 -17.62 -12.22
CA PRO A 81 10.42 -16.93 -11.76
C PRO A 81 10.71 -15.66 -12.57
N CYS A 82 11.09 -14.59 -11.89
CA CYS A 82 11.35 -13.28 -12.49
C CYS A 82 12.74 -12.75 -12.15
N THR A 83 13.18 -11.76 -12.92
CA THR A 83 14.44 -11.06 -12.69
C THR A 83 14.20 -9.56 -12.66
N ARG A 84 15.03 -8.83 -11.90
CA ARG A 84 15.11 -7.37 -11.97
C ARG A 84 16.39 -6.91 -12.67
N ASP A 85 16.29 -5.84 -13.43
CA ASP A 85 17.43 -5.14 -14.02
C ASP A 85 18.06 -4.15 -13.02
N ALA A 86 19.21 -3.58 -13.41
CA ALA A 86 19.93 -2.61 -12.59
C ALA A 86 19.18 -1.28 -12.37
N GLY A 87 18.11 -1.02 -13.13
CA GLY A 87 17.23 0.14 -12.98
C GLY A 87 15.97 -0.13 -12.16
N GLY A 88 15.93 -1.27 -11.44
CA GLY A 88 14.80 -1.68 -10.62
C GLY A 88 13.60 -2.20 -11.42
N GLY A 89 13.74 -2.37 -12.73
CA GLY A 89 12.68 -2.90 -13.58
C GLY A 89 12.62 -4.41 -13.60
N ASP A 90 11.41 -4.98 -13.69
CA ASP A 90 11.21 -6.42 -13.79
C ASP A 90 10.82 -6.89 -15.20
N ASN A 91 10.87 -8.21 -15.42
CA ASN A 91 10.53 -8.86 -16.69
C ASN A 91 9.14 -9.52 -16.69
N CYS A 92 8.27 -9.17 -15.75
CA CYS A 92 6.93 -9.74 -15.65
C CYS A 92 5.96 -9.19 -16.71
N VAL A 93 4.83 -9.84 -16.91
CA VAL A 93 3.76 -9.33 -17.79
C VAL A 93 3.05 -8.12 -17.16
N ARG A 94 2.22 -7.43 -17.94
CA ARG A 94 1.38 -6.31 -17.46
C ARG A 94 0.46 -6.76 -16.31
N GLY A 95 0.29 -5.91 -15.30
CA GLY A 95 -0.52 -6.20 -14.11
C GLY A 95 0.19 -7.06 -13.06
N THR A 96 1.48 -7.36 -13.27
CA THR A 96 2.30 -8.13 -12.33
C THR A 96 3.63 -7.45 -12.08
N THR A 97 4.25 -7.72 -10.93
CA THR A 97 5.60 -7.26 -10.59
C THR A 97 6.43 -8.39 -9.98
N CYS A 98 7.75 -8.29 -10.08
CA CYS A 98 8.65 -9.27 -9.51
C CYS A 98 8.78 -9.07 -7.99
N TYR A 99 8.31 -10.03 -7.21
CA TYR A 99 8.38 -10.02 -5.75
C TYR A 99 8.81 -11.39 -5.22
N GLN A 100 9.89 -11.42 -4.42
CA GLN A 100 10.52 -12.66 -3.94
C GLN A 100 10.77 -13.65 -5.08
N ASP A 101 11.42 -13.16 -6.14
CA ASP A 101 11.80 -13.93 -7.33
C ASP A 101 10.64 -14.54 -8.12
N LYS A 102 9.39 -14.12 -7.89
CA LYS A 102 8.21 -14.55 -8.66
C LYS A 102 7.39 -13.36 -9.15
N CYS A 103 6.81 -13.48 -10.35
CA CYS A 103 5.83 -12.51 -10.81
C CYS A 103 4.53 -12.64 -10.01
N ARG A 104 4.17 -11.60 -9.28
CA ARG A 104 2.95 -11.53 -8.47
C ARG A 104 1.98 -10.53 -9.08
N ALA A 105 0.69 -10.88 -9.08
CA ALA A 105 -0.35 -9.95 -9.50
C ALA A 105 -0.45 -8.79 -8.53
N ILE A 106 -0.56 -7.59 -9.09
CA ILE A 106 -0.80 -6.36 -8.35
C ILE A 106 -2.31 -6.25 -8.15
N CYS A 107 -2.74 -5.84 -6.96
CA CYS A 107 -4.16 -5.66 -6.63
C CYS A 107 -4.42 -4.32 -5.97
N ASP A 108 -5.67 -3.88 -6.01
CA ASP A 108 -6.12 -2.70 -5.28
C ASP A 108 -6.41 -3.07 -3.82
N VAL A 109 -5.70 -2.42 -2.89
CA VAL A 109 -5.89 -2.58 -1.45
C VAL A 109 -7.27 -2.11 -0.98
N GLY A 110 -7.94 -1.26 -1.75
CA GLY A 110 -9.32 -0.82 -1.51
C GLY A 110 -10.39 -1.82 -1.95
N GLY A 111 -10.02 -3.00 -2.45
CA GLY A 111 -10.97 -4.01 -2.94
C GLY A 111 -11.52 -3.73 -4.35
N GLY A 112 -10.91 -2.79 -5.07
CA GLY A 112 -11.16 -2.53 -6.48
C GLY A 112 -10.54 -3.57 -7.41
N ALA A 113 -10.63 -3.33 -8.72
CA ALA A 113 -9.99 -4.15 -9.73
C ALA A 113 -8.52 -3.74 -9.95
N PRO A 114 -7.61 -4.69 -10.28
CA PRO A 114 -7.87 -6.11 -10.44
C PRO A 114 -8.00 -6.85 -9.10
N VAL A 115 -8.95 -7.79 -9.06
CA VAL A 115 -9.16 -8.70 -7.93
C VAL A 115 -8.20 -9.88 -8.08
N CYS A 116 -7.68 -10.37 -6.94
CA CYS A 116 -6.80 -11.53 -6.92
C CYS A 116 -7.50 -12.82 -7.40
N ASP A 117 -6.72 -13.72 -7.99
CA ASP A 117 -7.19 -15.06 -8.35
C ASP A 117 -7.73 -15.83 -7.13
N VAL A 118 -8.54 -16.85 -7.41
CA VAL A 118 -9.16 -17.69 -6.38
C VAL A 118 -8.09 -18.27 -5.44
N GLY A 119 -8.26 -18.01 -4.14
CA GLY A 119 -7.38 -18.50 -3.09
C GLY A 119 -6.21 -17.57 -2.72
N LEU A 120 -6.06 -16.44 -3.41
CA LEU A 120 -5.10 -15.39 -3.06
C LEU A 120 -5.82 -14.19 -2.44
N MET A 121 -5.17 -13.53 -1.49
CA MET A 121 -5.69 -12.31 -0.87
C MET A 121 -4.84 -11.11 -1.28
N CYS A 122 -5.51 -9.97 -1.48
CA CYS A 122 -4.78 -8.72 -1.70
C CYS A 122 -4.11 -8.31 -0.39
N ARG A 123 -2.77 -8.42 -0.35
CA ARG A 123 -1.97 -7.99 0.79
C ARG A 123 -1.32 -6.65 0.49
N ALA A 124 -1.66 -5.65 1.29
CA ALA A 124 -0.91 -4.40 1.33
C ALA A 124 0.55 -4.70 1.66
N THR A 125 1.48 -4.13 0.89
CA THR A 125 2.92 -4.32 1.13
C THR A 125 3.61 -2.97 1.12
N THR A 126 4.67 -2.84 1.91
CA THR A 126 5.49 -1.61 1.91
C THR A 126 6.10 -1.34 0.54
N TYR A 127 6.23 -2.39 -0.27
CA TYR A 127 6.64 -2.33 -1.67
C TYR A 127 5.93 -1.23 -2.46
N PHE A 128 4.62 -1.00 -2.27
CA PHE A 128 3.85 -0.02 -3.03
C PHE A 128 3.60 1.29 -2.29
N ILE A 129 4.45 1.63 -1.31
CA ILE A 129 4.40 2.93 -0.65
C ILE A 129 5.15 3.92 -1.54
N PRO A 130 4.45 4.87 -2.18
CA PRO A 130 5.13 5.87 -2.98
C PRO A 130 5.98 6.76 -2.09
N CYS A 131 7.01 7.35 -2.69
CA CYS A 131 7.82 8.38 -2.05
C CYS A 131 6.91 9.43 -1.37
N GLY A 132 7.21 9.76 -0.11
CA GLY A 132 6.47 10.74 0.68
C GLY A 132 5.13 10.28 1.28
N ALA A 133 4.66 9.07 0.98
CA ALA A 133 3.44 8.52 1.59
C ALA A 133 3.72 7.57 2.76
N THR A 134 2.69 7.36 3.58
CA THR A 134 2.68 6.40 4.69
C THR A 134 1.77 5.21 4.43
N THR A 135 0.96 5.26 3.38
CA THR A 135 0.02 4.20 3.01
C THR A 135 0.36 3.63 1.63
N PRO A 136 0.22 2.31 1.46
CA PRO A 136 0.46 1.68 0.17
C PRO A 136 -0.69 2.00 -0.80
N LEU A 137 -0.33 2.30 -2.05
CA LEU A 137 -1.31 2.53 -3.11
C LEU A 137 -1.85 1.24 -3.72
N ALA A 138 -1.12 0.14 -3.56
CA ALA A 138 -1.45 -1.16 -4.12
C ALA A 138 -0.98 -2.30 -3.21
N GLY A 139 -1.42 -3.51 -3.53
CA GLY A 139 -1.05 -4.74 -2.85
C GLY A 139 -0.56 -5.80 -3.82
N LEU A 140 -0.18 -6.94 -3.26
CA LEU A 140 0.13 -8.17 -4.01
C LEU A 140 -0.88 -9.25 -3.70
N CYS A 141 -1.25 -10.02 -4.73
CA CYS A 141 -2.00 -11.26 -4.56
C CYS A 141 -1.07 -12.37 -4.08
N LEU A 142 -1.23 -12.74 -2.81
CA LEU A 142 -0.40 -13.71 -2.08
C LEU A 142 -1.24 -14.74 -1.34
#